data_AF-A0A3R6YBF6-F1
#
_entry.id   AF-A0A3R6YBF6-F1
#
_cell.length_a   1.000
_cell.length_b   1.000
_cell.length_c   1.000
_cell.angle_alpha   90.00
_cell.angle_beta   90.00
_cell.angle_gamma   90.00
#
_symmetry.space_group_name_H-M   'P 1'
#
loop_
_entity.id
_entity.type
_entity.pdbx_description
1 polymer ?
#
loop_
_entity_poly.entity_id
_entity_poly.type
_entity_poly.pdbx_seq_one_letter_code
_entity_poly.pdbx_strand_id
1 'polypeptide(L)'
;MPVLKNRHLVISRAKNCRELYDTVCGWLNTTNYFKWTDDSVSFNNGLDEQEWKRRQLLLRHRISECSCVVLFAEMYGEYGKWADFAIEFANEFHKPLIGVRPRDDSPAPKWMQINCRVTVKWQRSAIVAAIQEYSL
;
A
#
# COMPACT_ATOMS: atom_id res chain seq x y z
N MET A 1 9.87 -23.23 -17.12
CA MET A 1 9.25 -21.92 -16.81
C MET A 1 9.84 -21.42 -15.51
N PRO A 2 10.30 -20.17 -15.40
CA PRO A 2 10.79 -19.64 -14.13
C PRO A 2 9.67 -19.62 -13.08
N VAL A 3 9.99 -19.99 -11.84
CA VAL A 3 9.05 -19.98 -10.72
C VAL A 3 8.69 -18.53 -10.38
N LEU A 4 7.40 -18.20 -10.39
CA LEU A 4 6.94 -16.86 -10.02
C LEU A 4 7.14 -16.64 -8.52
N LYS A 5 7.92 -15.62 -8.16
CA LYS A 5 8.07 -15.17 -6.77
C LYS A 5 6.73 -14.65 -6.25
N ASN A 6 6.27 -15.20 -5.12
CA ASN A 6 5.10 -14.70 -4.42
C ASN A 6 5.44 -13.38 -3.71
N ARG A 7 4.71 -12.30 -4.03
CA ARG A 7 4.91 -10.99 -3.42
C ARG A 7 3.88 -10.76 -2.31
N HIS A 8 4.36 -10.50 -1.11
CA HIS A 8 3.54 -10.17 0.04
C HIS A 8 3.30 -8.66 0.02
N LEU A 9 2.06 -8.22 -0.16
CA LEU A 9 1.74 -6.81 -0.38
C LEU A 9 0.89 -6.25 0.76
N VAL A 10 1.29 -5.09 1.27
CA VAL A 10 0.44 -4.28 2.16
C VAL A 10 -0.09 -3.11 1.33
N ILE A 11 -1.39 -3.09 1.07
CA ILE A 11 -2.07 -2.06 0.30
C ILE A 11 -2.94 -1.25 1.27
N SER A 12 -2.82 0.07 1.24
CA SER A 12 -3.60 0.95 2.11
C SER A 12 -5.10 0.78 1.85
N ARG A 13 -5.88 0.51 2.90
CA ARG A 13 -7.34 0.37 2.82
C ARG A 13 -8.03 0.78 4.11
N ALA A 14 -9.23 1.30 3.97
CA ALA A 14 -10.14 1.52 5.09
C ALA A 14 -11.42 0.68 4.92
N LYS A 15 -12.15 0.47 6.01
CA LYS A 15 -13.42 -0.27 6.02
C LYS A 15 -14.47 0.43 5.16
N ASN A 16 -14.49 1.77 5.21
CA ASN A 16 -15.46 2.60 4.51
C ASN A 16 -14.94 3.14 3.17
N CYS A 17 -13.62 3.06 2.92
CA CYS A 17 -13.00 3.44 1.65
C CYS A 17 -12.24 2.23 1.09
N ARG A 18 -12.96 1.39 0.34
CA ARG A 18 -12.45 0.13 -0.22
C ARG A 18 -12.25 0.13 -1.72
N GLU A 19 -12.86 1.05 -2.45
CA GLU A 19 -12.92 1.02 -3.91
C GLU A 19 -11.54 0.97 -4.57
N LEU A 20 -10.61 1.84 -4.12
CA LEU A 20 -9.23 1.87 -4.62
C LEU A 20 -8.52 0.54 -4.36
N TYR A 21 -8.61 0.04 -3.13
CA TYR A 21 -8.00 -1.23 -2.75
C TYR A 21 -8.59 -2.40 -3.56
N ASP A 22 -9.92 -2.54 -3.61
CA ASP A 22 -10.59 -3.66 -4.30
C ASP A 22 -10.26 -3.64 -5.81
N THR A 23 -10.16 -2.45 -6.40
CA THR A 23 -9.75 -2.27 -7.80
C THR A 23 -8.32 -2.75 -8.05
N VAL A 24 -7.36 -2.36 -7.20
CA VAL A 24 -5.97 -2.82 -7.32
C VAL A 24 -5.87 -4.33 -7.13
N CYS A 25 -6.56 -4.89 -6.14
CA CYS A 25 -6.63 -6.34 -5.95
C CYS A 25 -7.15 -7.05 -7.22
N GLY A 26 -8.21 -6.53 -7.83
CA GLY A 26 -8.75 -7.05 -9.09
C GLY A 26 -7.72 -6.98 -10.23
N TRP A 27 -6.96 -5.90 -10.33
CA TRP A 27 -5.88 -5.77 -11.31
C TRP A 27 -4.76 -6.77 -11.08
N LEU A 28 -4.32 -6.97 -9.84
CA LEU A 28 -3.25 -7.91 -9.51
C LEU A 28 -3.70 -9.35 -9.78
N ASN A 29 -4.93 -9.71 -9.42
CA ASN A 29 -5.51 -11.05 -9.63
C ASN A 29 -5.69 -11.41 -11.11
N THR A 30 -5.87 -10.42 -11.97
CA THR A 30 -6.07 -10.63 -13.42
C THR A 30 -4.80 -10.41 -14.24
N THR A 31 -3.66 -10.14 -13.59
CA THR A 31 -2.38 -9.97 -14.26
C THR A 31 -1.70 -11.33 -14.40
N ASN A 32 -1.57 -11.81 -15.64
CA ASN A 32 -0.82 -13.02 -15.94
C ASN A 32 0.63 -12.88 -15.47
N TYR A 33 1.23 -13.97 -14.99
CA TYR A 33 2.61 -13.99 -14.49
C TYR A 33 2.87 -13.15 -13.23
N PHE A 34 1.82 -12.83 -12.46
CA PHE A 34 1.94 -12.14 -11.20
C PHE A 34 1.36 -13.01 -10.06
N LYS A 35 2.20 -13.36 -9.08
CA LYS A 35 1.79 -14.13 -7.90
C LYS A 35 1.96 -13.26 -6.66
N TRP A 36 0.90 -13.12 -5.87
CA TRP A 36 0.90 -12.25 -4.70
C TRP A 36 0.01 -12.78 -3.57
N THR A 37 0.26 -12.24 -2.37
CA THR A 37 -0.53 -12.47 -1.16
C THR A 37 -0.89 -11.13 -0.56
N ASP A 38 -2.15 -11.02 -0.12
CA ASP A 38 -2.64 -9.82 0.53
C ASP A 38 -2.37 -9.86 2.03
N ASP A 39 -1.51 -8.95 2.48
CA ASP A 39 -1.14 -8.73 3.87
C ASP A 39 -1.72 -7.42 4.43
N SER A 40 -2.67 -6.82 3.70
CA SER A 40 -3.24 -5.51 4.01
C SER A 40 -4.07 -5.55 5.30
N VAL A 41 -3.84 -4.55 6.15
CA VAL A 41 -4.60 -4.35 7.38
C VAL A 41 -5.63 -3.24 7.16
N SER A 42 -6.90 -3.57 7.32
CA SER A 42 -8.00 -2.60 7.19
C SER A 42 -8.05 -1.66 8.37
N PHE A 43 -8.16 -0.36 8.10
CA PHE A 43 -8.41 0.64 9.14
C PHE A 43 -9.90 1.02 9.20
N ASN A 44 -10.39 1.49 10.35
CA ASN A 44 -11.74 2.06 10.47
C ASN A 44 -11.68 3.24 11.44
N ASN A 45 -12.51 4.25 11.20
CA ASN A 45 -12.72 5.32 12.17
C ASN A 45 -13.58 4.79 13.33
N GLY A 46 -13.34 5.31 14.54
CA GLY A 46 -14.10 4.94 15.74
C GLY A 46 -13.69 3.62 16.39
N LEU A 47 -12.46 3.15 16.18
CA LEU A 47 -11.91 2.03 16.97
C LEU A 47 -11.66 2.48 18.41
N ASP A 48 -11.88 1.57 19.36
CA ASP A 48 -11.41 1.78 20.72
C ASP A 48 -9.87 1.71 20.80
N GLU A 49 -9.31 2.11 21.95
CA GLU A 49 -7.86 2.17 22.15
C GLU A 49 -7.18 0.79 22.03
N GLN A 50 -7.86 -0.28 22.47
CA GLN A 50 -7.31 -1.62 22.45
C GLN A 50 -7.26 -2.16 21.02
N GLU A 51 -8.34 -1.99 20.26
CA GLU A 51 -8.40 -2.34 18.84
C GLU A 51 -7.42 -1.52 18.01
N TRP A 52 -7.25 -0.23 18.34
CA TRP A 52 -6.26 0.64 17.71
C TRP A 52 -4.86 0.06 17.86
N LYS A 53 -4.41 -0.19 19.09
CA LYS A 53 -3.08 -0.76 19.37
C LYS A 53 -2.91 -2.12 18.69
N ARG A 54 -3.93 -2.97 18.72
CA ARG A 54 -3.90 -4.28 18.05
C ARG A 54 -3.70 -4.14 16.54
N ARG A 55 -4.43 -3.24 15.89
CA ARG A 55 -4.33 -2.99 14.44
C ARG A 55 -2.96 -2.42 14.08
N GLN A 56 -2.44 -1.49 14.87
CA GLN A 56 -1.11 -0.91 14.68
C GLN A 56 0.00 -1.97 14.78
N LEU A 57 -0.03 -2.83 15.80
CA LEU A 57 0.92 -3.93 15.96
C LEU A 57 0.84 -4.93 14.79
N LEU A 58 -0.38 -5.25 14.35
CA LEU A 58 -0.59 -6.12 13.19
C LEU A 58 -0.04 -5.50 11.91
N LEU A 59 -0.28 -4.20 11.68
CA LEU A 59 0.27 -3.48 10.52
C LEU A 59 1.80 -3.51 10.54
N ARG A 60 2.42 -3.22 11.68
CA ARG A 60 3.87 -3.26 11.86
C ARG A 60 4.44 -4.64 11.48
N HIS A 61 3.85 -5.70 12.00
CA HIS A 61 4.25 -7.08 11.68
C HIS A 61 4.10 -7.41 10.18
N ARG A 62 2.96 -7.05 9.58
CA ARG A 62 2.73 -7.28 8.15
C ARG A 62 3.75 -6.52 7.30
N ILE A 63 4.06 -5.28 7.65
CA ILE A 63 5.07 -4.49 6.94
C ILE A 63 6.46 -5.10 7.10
N SER A 64 6.85 -5.59 8.29
CA SER A 64 8.18 -6.23 8.46
C SER A 64 8.40 -7.44 7.54
N GLU A 65 7.33 -8.17 7.20
CA GLU A 65 7.39 -9.36 6.36
C GLU A 65 7.05 -9.10 4.88
N CYS A 66 6.44 -7.96 4.55
CA CYS A 66 6.01 -7.68 3.18
C CYS A 66 7.16 -7.46 2.21
N SER A 67 6.86 -7.58 0.92
CA SER A 67 7.73 -7.26 -0.20
C SER A 67 7.71 -5.77 -0.54
N CYS A 68 6.56 -5.10 -0.41
CA CYS A 68 6.41 -3.65 -0.54
C CYS A 68 5.08 -3.15 0.04
N VAL A 69 4.98 -1.84 0.23
CA VAL A 69 3.77 -1.15 0.70
C VAL A 69 3.24 -0.24 -0.40
N VAL A 70 1.93 -0.28 -0.66
CA VAL A 70 1.23 0.59 -1.62
C VAL A 70 0.33 1.56 -0.86
N LEU A 71 0.54 2.87 -1.05
CA LEU A 71 -0.22 3.94 -0.39
C LEU A 71 -0.93 4.84 -1.40
N PHE A 72 -2.24 5.00 -1.27
CA PHE A 72 -3.04 5.94 -2.06
C PHE A 72 -3.00 7.35 -1.47
N ALA A 73 -2.87 8.37 -2.31
CA ALA A 73 -2.88 9.77 -1.88
C ALA A 73 -4.20 10.15 -1.19
N GLU A 74 -5.31 9.61 -1.70
CA GLU A 74 -6.68 9.83 -1.24
C GLU A 74 -6.90 9.32 0.19
N MET A 75 -6.13 8.31 0.63
CA MET A 75 -6.21 7.79 1.99
C MET A 75 -5.72 8.80 3.05
N TYR A 76 -4.86 9.74 2.68
CA TYR A 76 -4.26 10.66 3.65
C TYR A 76 -5.25 11.68 4.22
N GLY A 77 -6.33 11.99 3.48
CA GLY A 77 -7.33 12.97 3.93
C GLY A 77 -8.05 12.51 5.20
N GLU A 78 -8.70 11.35 5.16
CA GLU A 78 -9.48 10.83 6.29
C GLU A 78 -8.65 9.91 7.21
N TYR A 79 -7.63 9.25 6.67
CA TYR A 79 -6.88 8.19 7.36
C TYR A 79 -5.39 8.52 7.53
N GLY A 80 -5.04 9.82 7.59
CA GLY A 80 -3.65 10.30 7.68
C GLY A 80 -2.81 9.61 8.76
N LYS A 81 -3.33 9.48 9.99
CA LYS A 81 -2.62 8.77 11.08
C LYS A 81 -2.26 7.33 10.74
N TRP A 82 -3.12 6.63 10.02
CA TRP A 82 -2.86 5.26 9.58
C TRP A 82 -1.80 5.21 8.49
N ALA A 83 -1.83 6.17 7.56
CA ALA A 83 -0.83 6.30 6.53
C ALA A 83 0.55 6.68 7.11
N ASP A 84 0.59 7.53 8.13
CA ASP A 84 1.82 7.88 8.87
C ASP A 84 2.46 6.63 9.48
N PHE A 85 1.68 5.76 10.14
CA PHE A 85 2.21 4.49 10.65
C PHE A 85 2.74 3.56 9.55
N ALA A 86 2.03 3.46 8.43
CA ALA A 86 2.49 2.64 7.32
C ALA A 86 3.84 3.13 6.77
N ILE A 87 4.02 4.45 6.68
CA ILE A 87 5.27 5.08 6.26
C ILE A 87 6.37 4.85 7.29
N GLU A 88 6.09 5.10 8.57
CA GLU A 88 7.02 4.91 9.66
C GLU A 88 7.57 3.48 9.68
N PHE A 89 6.69 2.48 9.66
CA PHE A 89 7.09 1.07 9.69
C PHE A 89 7.80 0.64 8.41
N ALA A 90 7.38 1.15 7.25
CA ALA A 90 8.08 0.83 6.01
C ALA A 90 9.49 1.42 5.98
N ASN A 91 9.66 2.65 6.49
CA ASN A 91 10.99 3.25 6.64
C ASN A 91 11.84 2.48 7.65
N GLU A 92 11.27 2.08 8.79
CA GLU A 92 11.94 1.28 9.82
C GLU A 92 12.46 -0.06 9.29
N PHE A 93 11.63 -0.78 8.53
CA PHE A 93 11.98 -2.09 7.97
C PHE A 93 12.57 -2.02 6.56
N HIS A 94 12.93 -0.82 6.10
CA HIS A 94 13.49 -0.55 4.77
C HIS A 94 12.66 -1.17 3.63
N LYS A 95 11.33 -1.16 3.78
CA LYS A 95 10.40 -1.67 2.79
C LYS A 95 10.09 -0.60 1.75
N PRO A 96 10.08 -0.96 0.45
CA PRO A 96 9.79 -0.01 -0.60
C PRO A 96 8.33 0.46 -0.50
N LEU A 97 8.16 1.78 -0.44
CA LEU A 97 6.88 2.47 -0.47
C LEU A 97 6.56 2.91 -1.90
N ILE A 98 5.43 2.46 -2.43
CA ILE A 98 4.89 2.84 -3.74
C ILE A 98 3.72 3.79 -3.49
N GLY A 99 3.91 5.06 -3.85
CA GLY A 99 2.87 6.08 -3.78
C GLY A 99 1.99 6.04 -5.02
N VAL A 100 0.68 6.11 -4.84
CA VAL A 100 -0.28 6.13 -5.94
C VAL A 100 -1.10 7.40 -5.85
N ARG A 101 -0.98 8.25 -6.88
CA ARG A 101 -1.63 9.56 -6.95
C ARG A 101 -2.74 9.58 -8.02
N PRO A 102 -3.67 10.56 -7.96
CA PRO A 102 -4.64 10.79 -9.03
C PRO A 102 -3.99 10.88 -10.41
N ARG A 103 -4.78 10.60 -11.46
CA ARG A 103 -4.30 10.68 -12.86
C ARG A 103 -4.07 12.10 -13.34
N ASP A 104 -4.64 13.09 -12.64
CA ASP A 104 -4.51 14.49 -12.99
C ASP A 104 -3.04 14.95 -12.99
N ASP A 105 -2.83 16.18 -13.46
CA ASP A 105 -1.52 16.80 -13.54
C ASP A 105 -1.16 17.56 -12.27
N SER A 106 -1.89 17.32 -11.16
CA SER A 106 -1.51 17.84 -9.86
C SER A 106 -0.15 17.27 -9.45
N PRO A 107 0.69 18.08 -8.80
CA PRO A 107 1.95 17.59 -8.26
C PRO A 107 1.68 16.52 -7.20
N ALA A 108 2.57 15.53 -7.10
CA ALA A 108 2.50 14.54 -6.05
C ALA A 108 2.55 15.23 -4.66
N PRO A 109 1.78 14.77 -3.67
CA PRO A 109 1.90 15.27 -2.30
C PRO A 109 3.35 15.22 -1.80
N LYS A 110 3.80 16.25 -1.07
CA LYS A 110 5.19 16.34 -0.57
C LYS A 110 5.62 15.10 0.20
N TRP A 111 4.74 14.55 1.03
CA TRP A 111 5.05 13.35 1.82
C TRP A 111 5.36 12.14 0.92
N MET A 112 4.72 12.00 -0.25
CA MET A 112 5.03 10.94 -1.20
C MET A 112 6.40 11.15 -1.83
N GLN A 113 6.73 12.40 -2.18
CA GLN A 113 8.03 12.74 -2.77
C GLN A 113 9.19 12.45 -1.80
N ILE A 114 8.94 12.55 -0.49
CA ILE A 114 9.94 12.32 0.56
C ILE A 114 10.07 10.84 0.90
N ASN A 115 8.96 10.11 1.01
CA ASN A 115 8.94 8.78 1.61
C ASN A 115 8.79 7.65 0.58
N CYS A 116 8.18 7.90 -0.57
CA CYS A 116 7.95 6.85 -1.56
C CYS A 116 9.18 6.65 -2.44
N ARG A 117 9.55 5.38 -2.64
CA ARG A 117 10.58 4.98 -3.60
C ARG A 117 10.19 5.37 -5.03
N VAL A 118 8.90 5.25 -5.35
CA VAL A 118 8.32 5.70 -6.62
C VAL A 118 6.92 6.22 -6.36
N THR A 119 6.50 7.23 -7.12
CA THR A 119 5.12 7.69 -7.16
C THR A 119 4.56 7.50 -8.57
N VAL A 120 3.45 6.77 -8.70
CA VAL A 120 2.80 6.46 -9.98
C VAL A 120 1.39 7.03 -10.04
N LYS A 121 0.92 7.34 -11.25
CA LYS A 121 -0.48 7.72 -11.49
C LYS A 121 -1.40 6.50 -11.26
N TRP A 122 -2.65 6.76 -10.87
CA TRP A 122 -3.71 5.76 -10.73
C TRP A 122 -4.04 5.08 -12.07
N GLN A 123 -3.22 4.12 -12.47
CA GLN A 123 -3.33 3.40 -13.73
C GLN A 123 -2.83 1.97 -13.53
N ARG A 124 -3.62 1.00 -14.02
CA ARG A 124 -3.32 -0.43 -13.89
C ARG A 124 -1.88 -0.78 -14.25
N SER A 125 -1.45 -0.43 -15.46
CA SER A 125 -0.10 -0.76 -15.94
C SER A 125 1.00 -0.14 -15.08
N ALA A 126 0.83 1.11 -14.65
CA ALA A 126 1.82 1.81 -13.83
C ALA A 126 1.95 1.20 -12.43
N ILE A 127 0.83 0.89 -11.77
CA ILE A 127 0.82 0.31 -10.42
C ILE A 127 1.39 -1.12 -10.45
N VAL A 128 0.92 -1.95 -11.39
CA VAL A 128 1.40 -3.34 -11.51
C VAL A 128 2.89 -3.38 -11.83
N ALA A 129 3.36 -2.54 -12.76
CA ALA A 129 4.78 -2.45 -13.11
C ALA A 129 5.63 -1.99 -11.92
N ALA A 130 5.19 -0.95 -11.19
CA ALA A 130 5.90 -0.46 -10.01
C ALA A 130 6.01 -1.55 -8.92
N ILE A 131 4.94 -2.30 -8.66
CA ILE A 131 4.97 -3.40 -7.70
C ILE A 131 5.95 -4.48 -8.18
N GLN A 132 5.91 -4.84 -9.47
CA GLN A 132 6.78 -5.86 -10.03
C GLN A 132 8.27 -5.48 -9.96
N GLU A 133 8.59 -4.20 -10.19
CA GLU A 133 9.95 -3.66 -10.23
C GLU A 133 10.54 -3.44 -8.82
N TYR A 134 9.73 -2.95 -7.88
CA TYR A 134 10.23 -2.50 -6.58
C TYR A 134 9.98 -3.46 -5.43
N SER A 135 9.15 -4.49 -5.57
CA SER A 135 8.97 -5.51 -4.53
C SER A 135 10.27 -6.26 -4.24
N LEU A 136 10.62 -6.41 -2.96
CA LEU A 136 11.82 -7.13 -2.51
C LEU A 136 11.80 -8.64 -2.80
#